data_AF-A0A7X7X0P7-F1
#
_entry.id   AF-A0A7X7X0P7-F1
#
_cell.length_a   1.000
_cell.length_b   1.000
_cell.length_c   1.000
_cell.angle_alpha   90.00
_cell.angle_beta   90.00
_cell.angle_gamma   90.00
#
_symmetry.space_group_name_H-M   'P 1'
#
loop_
_entity.id
_entity.type
_entity.pdbx_description
1 polymer ?
#
loop_
_entity_poly.entity_id
_entity_poly.type
_entity_poly.pdbx_seq_one_letter_code
_entity_poly.pdbx_strand_id
1 'polypeptide(L)'
;MMKTKILLVIVFLMGTVSVFAQDTLRQGNLTYVKDLRGFVRSIESTKLVIEDNYLDAYISNMPVSDADVKRIFRTIFSKARAEELGKSKYSVMCFFHFNCIKQQLCYASFHNIEKGPFLLTPEEMKKIEDVYRTFKYNFVARDDTKVKRLTIESTGSVDFVDLYNDN
;
A
#
# COMPACT_ATOMS: atom_id res chain seq x y z
N MET A 1 -50.04 0.59 52.72
CA MET A 1 -48.60 0.30 52.88
C MET A 1 -47.87 0.65 51.59
N MET A 2 -47.29 1.86 51.54
CA MET A 2 -46.35 2.31 50.50
C MET A 2 -44.95 1.80 50.87
N LYS A 3 -44.24 1.14 49.94
CA LYS A 3 -42.77 1.07 49.94
C LYS A 3 -42.24 1.09 48.50
N THR A 4 -41.93 2.31 48.08
CA THR A 4 -40.70 2.77 47.43
C THR A 4 -40.09 1.91 46.31
N LYS A 5 -40.17 2.48 45.10
CA LYS A 5 -39.39 2.15 43.90
C LYS A 5 -37.89 2.30 44.18
N ILE A 6 -37.08 1.31 43.83
CA ILE A 6 -35.66 1.51 43.55
C ILE A 6 -35.45 1.27 42.07
N LEU A 7 -35.26 2.40 41.39
CA LEU A 7 -34.76 2.56 40.04
C LEU A 7 -33.28 2.12 40.06
N LEU A 8 -32.92 1.06 39.33
CA LEU A 8 -31.53 0.80 39.02
C LEU A 8 -31.23 1.38 37.64
N VAL A 9 -30.76 2.62 37.66
CA VAL A 9 -30.00 3.23 36.58
C VAL A 9 -28.62 2.58 36.57
N ILE A 10 -28.29 1.84 35.51
CA ILE A 10 -26.91 1.78 35.03
C ILE A 10 -26.92 2.10 33.54
N VAL A 11 -26.46 3.32 33.30
CA VAL A 11 -26.02 3.96 32.06
C VAL A 11 -24.94 3.10 31.41
N PHE A 12 -25.01 2.91 30.09
CA PHE A 12 -23.90 3.28 29.22
C PHE A 12 -24.40 3.48 27.79
N LEU A 13 -24.46 4.78 27.41
CA LEU A 13 -24.30 5.18 26.02
C LEU A 13 -22.98 4.55 25.53
N MET A 14 -23.06 3.47 24.75
CA MET A 14 -22.06 3.24 23.73
C MET A 14 -22.74 3.57 22.42
N GLY A 15 -22.39 4.76 21.92
CA GLY A 15 -22.76 5.19 20.59
C GLY A 15 -22.50 4.08 19.59
N THR A 16 -23.36 4.03 18.59
CA THR A 16 -23.17 3.30 17.35
C THR A 16 -21.81 3.65 16.76
N VAL A 17 -20.76 2.98 17.21
CA VAL A 17 -19.56 2.79 16.40
C VAL A 17 -20.03 1.77 15.38
N SER A 18 -20.56 2.25 14.27
CA SER A 18 -20.56 1.49 13.03
C SER A 18 -19.10 1.12 12.81
N VAL A 19 -18.69 -0.04 13.31
CA VAL A 19 -17.45 -0.68 12.91
C VAL A 19 -17.72 -1.05 11.47
N PHE A 20 -17.46 -0.11 10.56
CA PHE A 20 -17.40 -0.42 9.14
C PHE A 20 -16.45 -1.60 9.03
N ALA A 21 -16.97 -2.75 8.62
CA ALA A 21 -16.16 -3.94 8.41
C ALA A 21 -15.05 -3.54 7.44
N GLN A 22 -13.85 -3.36 7.97
CA GLN A 22 -12.71 -3.01 7.17
C GLN A 22 -12.35 -4.29 6.42
N ASP A 23 -12.47 -4.27 5.10
CA ASP A 23 -12.09 -5.41 4.26
C ASP A 23 -10.61 -5.71 4.53
N THR A 24 -10.33 -6.88 5.11
CA THR A 24 -8.96 -7.31 5.43
C THR A 24 -8.58 -8.54 4.63
N LEU A 25 -7.33 -8.55 4.17
CA LEU A 25 -6.68 -9.71 3.56
C LEU A 25 -5.66 -10.24 4.57
N ARG A 26 -5.72 -11.55 4.87
CA ARG A 26 -4.84 -12.18 5.85
C ARG A 26 -4.17 -13.43 5.27
N GLN A 27 -2.89 -13.58 5.54
CA GLN A 27 -2.11 -14.79 5.21
C GLN A 27 -1.01 -14.95 6.26
N GLY A 28 -1.09 -16.01 7.08
CA GLY A 28 -0.18 -16.17 8.21
C GLY A 28 -0.24 -14.97 9.16
N ASN A 29 0.91 -14.34 9.41
CA ASN A 29 1.03 -13.12 10.23
C ASN A 29 0.82 -11.82 9.44
N LEU A 30 0.68 -11.88 8.11
CA LEU A 30 0.50 -10.71 7.28
C LEU A 30 -0.97 -10.27 7.28
N THR A 31 -1.21 -9.01 7.62
CA THR A 31 -2.55 -8.41 7.58
C THR A 31 -2.52 -7.15 6.73
N TYR A 32 -3.32 -7.16 5.67
CA TYR A 32 -3.53 -6.02 4.79
C TYR A 32 -4.97 -5.54 4.91
N VAL A 33 -5.14 -4.24 4.76
CA VAL A 33 -6.37 -3.54 5.06
C VAL A 33 -6.74 -2.68 3.88
N LYS A 34 -7.98 -2.82 3.42
CA LYS A 34 -8.54 -2.01 2.34
C LYS A 34 -9.28 -0.81 2.91
N ASP A 35 -8.94 0.39 2.42
CA ASP A 35 -9.63 1.62 2.78
C ASP A 35 -10.92 1.83 1.96
N LEU A 36 -11.69 2.85 2.32
CA LEU A 36 -12.94 3.19 1.62
C LEU A 36 -12.75 3.59 0.15
N ARG A 37 -11.53 3.98 -0.24
CA ARG A 37 -11.16 4.31 -1.62
C ARG A 37 -10.68 3.08 -2.39
N GLY A 38 -10.62 1.92 -1.75
CA GLY A 38 -10.20 0.67 -2.34
C GLY A 38 -8.69 0.47 -2.37
N PHE A 39 -7.90 1.28 -1.66
CA PHE A 39 -6.46 1.07 -1.51
C PHE A 39 -6.20 0.04 -0.43
N VAL A 40 -5.36 -0.94 -0.73
CA VAL A 40 -4.93 -2.01 0.16
C VAL A 40 -3.51 -1.72 0.63
N ARG A 41 -3.27 -1.75 1.95
CA ARG A 41 -1.91 -1.59 2.53
C ARG A 41 -1.78 -2.36 3.84
N SER A 42 -0.54 -2.62 4.28
CA SER A 42 -0.27 -3.36 5.52
C SER A 42 -0.88 -2.66 6.75
N ILE A 43 -1.39 -3.41 7.73
CA ILE A 43 -1.97 -2.84 8.95
C ILE A 43 -0.96 -2.02 9.76
N GLU A 44 0.33 -2.32 9.64
CA GLU A 44 1.42 -1.54 10.24
C GLU A 44 1.50 -0.16 9.58
N SER A 45 1.35 -0.10 8.25
CA SER A 45 1.40 1.17 7.52
C SER A 45 0.21 2.09 7.79
N THR A 46 -0.95 1.56 8.20
CA THR A 46 -2.12 2.39 8.52
C THR A 46 -1.94 3.22 9.79
N LYS A 47 -1.01 2.81 10.66
CA LYS A 47 -0.66 3.50 11.91
C LYS A 47 0.42 4.55 11.73
N LEU A 48 1.02 4.63 10.54
CA LEU A 48 2.00 5.66 10.24
C LEU A 48 1.28 7.00 10.17
N VAL A 49 1.72 7.93 11.01
CA VAL A 49 1.30 9.33 10.91
C VAL A 49 1.96 9.89 9.65
N ILE A 50 1.16 10.12 8.62
CA ILE A 50 1.60 10.85 7.44
C ILE A 50 1.47 12.32 7.82
N GLU A 51 2.59 12.99 8.08
CA GLU A 51 2.58 14.42 8.35
C GLU A 51 2.19 15.15 7.05
N ASP A 52 1.02 15.79 7.06
CA ASP A 52 0.44 16.50 5.93
C ASP A 52 1.32 17.71 5.54
N ASN A 53 2.19 17.55 4.55
CA ASN A 53 2.85 18.66 3.83
C ASN A 53 3.35 18.18 2.44
N TYR A 54 2.91 18.86 1.37
CA TYR A 54 3.12 18.45 -0.03
C TYR A 54 4.12 19.37 -0.79
N LEU A 55 5.06 18.73 -1.54
CA LEU A 55 6.11 19.24 -2.47
C LEU A 55 7.24 20.13 -1.87
N ASP A 56 8.52 20.08 -2.29
CA ASP A 56 9.14 19.96 -3.64
C ASP A 56 10.40 19.05 -3.65
N ALA A 57 10.21 17.74 -3.79
CA ALA A 57 11.29 16.81 -4.13
C ALA A 57 10.77 15.82 -5.16
N TYR A 58 11.62 15.49 -6.13
CA TYR A 58 11.36 14.46 -7.13
C TYR A 58 12.44 13.38 -6.99
N ILE A 59 12.06 12.15 -7.26
CA ILE A 59 13.02 11.07 -7.41
C ILE A 59 13.54 11.23 -8.84
N SER A 60 14.77 11.75 -9.02
CA SER A 60 15.23 12.28 -10.33
C SER A 60 15.35 11.26 -11.44
N ASN A 61 15.31 9.99 -11.07
CA ASN A 61 15.12 8.85 -11.94
C ASN A 61 14.20 7.94 -11.15
N MET A 62 13.04 7.49 -11.64
CA MET A 62 12.59 6.17 -11.18
C MET A 62 13.78 5.24 -11.51
N PRO A 63 14.65 4.81 -10.56
CA PRO A 63 15.94 4.27 -10.94
C PRO A 63 15.84 2.75 -11.03
N VAL A 64 14.68 2.30 -11.51
CA VAL A 64 14.41 0.93 -11.84
C VAL A 64 14.01 1.06 -13.30
N SER A 65 14.97 0.85 -14.21
CA SER A 65 14.63 0.76 -15.63
C SER A 65 13.48 -0.24 -15.80
N ASP A 66 12.69 -0.16 -16.87
CA ASP A 66 11.64 -1.16 -17.12
C ASP A 66 12.20 -2.59 -17.06
N ALA A 67 13.46 -2.77 -17.49
CA ALA A 67 14.20 -4.03 -17.35
C ALA A 67 14.46 -4.41 -15.88
N ASP A 68 14.80 -3.46 -15.01
CA ASP A 68 14.95 -3.70 -13.58
C ASP A 68 13.60 -4.01 -12.92
N VAL A 69 12.52 -3.37 -13.36
CA VAL A 69 11.17 -3.60 -12.83
C VAL A 69 10.74 -5.02 -13.20
N LYS A 70 10.90 -5.40 -14.48
CA LYS A 70 10.67 -6.78 -14.93
C LYS A 70 11.53 -7.77 -14.14
N ARG A 71 12.83 -7.49 -13.95
CA ARG A 71 13.73 -8.35 -13.18
C ARG A 71 13.27 -8.52 -11.73
N ILE A 72 12.87 -7.46 -11.06
CA ILE A 72 12.33 -7.50 -9.70
C ILE A 72 11.07 -8.36 -9.65
N PHE A 73 10.11 -8.11 -10.55
CA PHE A 73 8.84 -8.83 -10.54
C PHE A 73 9.02 -10.31 -10.91
N ARG A 74 10.02 -10.66 -11.73
CA ARG A 74 10.42 -12.07 -11.98
C ARG A 74 10.93 -12.79 -10.72
N THR A 75 11.46 -12.08 -9.72
CA THR A 75 11.83 -12.70 -8.43
C THR A 75 10.64 -12.93 -7.50
N ILE A 76 9.52 -12.26 -7.76
CA ILE A 76 8.33 -12.28 -6.89
C ILE A 76 7.28 -13.25 -7.44
N PHE A 77 7.02 -13.20 -8.74
CA PHE A 77 5.97 -13.94 -9.41
C PHE A 77 6.55 -15.04 -10.27
N SER A 78 6.09 -16.29 -10.09
CA SER A 78 6.42 -17.37 -11.04
C SER A 78 5.81 -17.07 -12.42
N LYS A 79 6.36 -17.69 -13.47
CA LYS A 79 5.81 -17.53 -14.83
C LYS A 79 4.32 -17.89 -14.89
N ALA A 80 3.92 -19.01 -14.27
CA ALA A 80 2.52 -19.42 -14.23
C ALA A 80 1.63 -18.40 -13.51
N ARG A 81 2.11 -17.82 -12.40
CA ARG A 81 1.37 -16.78 -11.67
C ARG A 81 1.27 -15.49 -12.47
N ALA A 82 2.33 -15.09 -13.17
CA ALA A 82 2.32 -13.93 -14.05
C ALA A 82 1.35 -14.12 -15.24
N GLU A 83 1.32 -15.31 -15.85
CA GLU A 83 0.35 -15.65 -16.91
C GLU A 83 -1.09 -15.65 -16.40
N GLU A 84 -1.34 -16.12 -15.18
CA GLU A 84 -2.65 -16.03 -14.53
C GLU A 84 -3.08 -14.57 -14.34
N LEU A 85 -2.19 -13.74 -13.77
CA LEU A 85 -2.42 -12.31 -13.57
C LEU A 85 -2.59 -11.57 -14.91
N GLY A 86 -1.85 -11.93 -15.95
CA GLY A 86 -1.95 -11.35 -17.29
C GLY A 86 -3.23 -11.73 -18.04
N LYS A 87 -3.90 -12.82 -17.67
CA LYS A 87 -5.24 -13.19 -18.19
C LYS A 87 -6.37 -12.45 -17.48
N SER A 88 -6.09 -11.82 -16.35
CA SER A 88 -7.06 -11.05 -15.60
C SER A 88 -7.47 -9.80 -16.38
N LYS A 89 -8.78 -9.50 -16.43
CA LYS A 89 -9.26 -8.18 -16.87
C LYS A 89 -9.03 -7.08 -15.83
N TYR A 90 -8.50 -7.46 -14.66
CA TYR A 90 -8.19 -6.58 -13.55
C TYR A 90 -6.69 -6.31 -13.53
N SER A 91 -6.31 -5.05 -13.37
CA SER A 91 -4.93 -4.59 -13.26
C SER A 91 -4.65 -4.08 -11.85
N VAL A 92 -3.43 -4.25 -11.34
CA VAL A 92 -3.03 -3.69 -10.04
C VAL A 92 -2.03 -2.56 -10.23
N MET A 93 -2.35 -1.40 -9.66
CA MET A 93 -1.40 -0.31 -9.48
C MET A 93 -0.70 -0.41 -8.13
N CYS A 94 0.62 -0.23 -8.14
CA CYS A 94 1.43 -0.12 -6.94
C CYS A 94 1.81 1.35 -6.72
N PHE A 95 1.47 1.89 -5.57
CA PHE A 95 1.84 3.23 -5.13
C PHE A 95 2.89 3.12 -4.04
N PHE A 96 4.03 3.75 -4.26
CA PHE A 96 5.16 3.73 -3.33
C PHE A 96 5.29 5.09 -2.67
N HIS A 97 5.24 5.10 -1.34
CA HIS A 97 5.23 6.30 -0.51
C HIS A 97 6.58 6.41 0.20
N PHE A 98 7.41 7.37 -0.19
CA PHE A 98 8.81 7.48 0.23
C PHE A 98 9.09 8.60 1.23
N ASN A 99 9.76 8.26 2.33
CA ASN A 99 10.31 9.27 3.23
C ASN A 99 11.59 9.89 2.69
N CYS A 100 11.56 11.19 2.36
CA CYS A 100 12.71 11.88 1.75
C CYS A 100 13.79 12.27 2.76
N ILE A 101 13.43 12.45 4.04
CA ILE A 101 14.41 12.71 5.10
C ILE A 101 15.22 11.46 5.37
N LYS A 102 14.54 10.33 5.53
CA LYS A 102 15.15 9.01 5.75
C LYS A 102 15.63 8.35 4.45
N GLN A 103 15.33 8.96 3.30
CA GLN A 103 15.64 8.47 1.96
C GLN A 103 15.27 6.99 1.74
N GLN A 104 14.06 6.60 2.13
CA GLN A 104 13.62 5.19 2.05
C GLN A 104 12.11 5.07 1.83
N LEU A 105 11.66 3.88 1.40
CA LEU A 105 10.23 3.57 1.31
C LEU A 105 9.59 3.58 2.72
N CYS A 106 8.55 4.38 2.89
CA CYS A 106 7.73 4.42 4.10
C CYS A 106 6.72 3.26 4.09
N TYR A 107 5.89 3.20 3.05
CA TYR A 107 4.97 2.10 2.80
C TYR A 107 4.61 2.00 1.31
N ALA A 108 4.02 0.87 0.91
CA ALA A 108 3.35 0.73 -0.36
C ALA A 108 1.84 0.60 -0.16
N SER A 109 1.06 1.08 -1.12
CA SER A 109 -0.37 0.82 -1.20
C SER A 109 -0.71 0.32 -2.59
N PHE A 110 -1.68 -0.59 -2.66
CA PHE A 110 -2.02 -1.31 -3.87
C PHE A 110 -3.49 -1.07 -4.21
N HIS A 111 -3.81 -0.96 -5.50
CA HIS A 111 -5.17 -0.70 -5.93
C HIS A 111 -5.48 -1.52 -7.17
N ASN A 112 -6.63 -2.20 -7.20
CA ASN A 112 -7.16 -2.73 -8.45
C ASN A 112 -7.73 -1.56 -9.26
N ILE A 113 -7.30 -1.39 -10.51
CA ILE A 113 -7.82 -0.35 -11.40
C ILE A 113 -9.33 -0.55 -11.64
N GLU A 114 -9.75 -1.81 -11.80
CA GLU A 114 -11.14 -2.16 -12.05
C GLU A 114 -11.79 -2.85 -10.83
N LYS A 115 -13.11 -2.66 -10.67
CA LYS A 115 -13.88 -3.26 -9.56
C LYS A 115 -13.88 -4.80 -9.67
N GLY A 116 -13.32 -5.48 -8.68
CA GLY A 116 -13.29 -6.94 -8.61
C GLY A 116 -12.55 -7.47 -7.38
N PRO A 117 -12.36 -8.80 -7.29
CA PRO A 117 -11.52 -9.42 -6.27
C PRO A 117 -10.10 -8.86 -6.33
N PHE A 118 -9.52 -8.59 -5.16
CA PHE A 118 -8.15 -8.10 -5.08
C PHE A 118 -7.17 -9.19 -5.53
N LEU A 119 -6.28 -8.87 -6.47
CA LEU A 119 -5.51 -9.91 -7.18
C LEU A 119 -4.30 -10.41 -6.42
N LEU A 120 -3.62 -9.53 -5.69
CA LEU A 120 -2.38 -9.87 -4.99
C LEU A 120 -2.69 -10.49 -3.62
N THR A 121 -1.97 -11.56 -3.32
CA THR A 121 -1.94 -12.14 -1.98
C THR A 121 -1.13 -11.25 -1.02
N PRO A 122 -1.36 -11.34 0.30
CA PRO A 122 -0.54 -10.64 1.28
C PRO A 122 0.96 -10.93 1.17
N GLU A 123 1.35 -12.17 0.85
CA GLU A 123 2.77 -12.51 0.66
C GLU A 123 3.39 -11.83 -0.57
N GLU A 124 2.66 -11.77 -1.70
CA GLU A 124 3.12 -11.06 -2.90
C GLU A 124 3.29 -9.55 -2.62
N MET A 125 2.32 -8.94 -1.95
CA MET A 125 2.41 -7.52 -1.53
C MET A 125 3.61 -7.29 -0.61
N LYS A 126 3.86 -8.19 0.35
CA LYS A 126 5.01 -8.10 1.27
C LYS A 126 6.34 -8.21 0.53
N LYS A 127 6.45 -9.11 -0.45
CA LYS A 127 7.66 -9.25 -1.29
C LYS A 127 7.92 -7.97 -2.09
N ILE A 128 6.88 -7.36 -2.67
CA ILE A 128 7.01 -6.07 -3.36
C ILE A 128 7.51 -5.00 -2.38
N GLU A 129 6.89 -4.87 -1.20
CA GLU A 129 7.33 -3.92 -0.17
C GLU A 129 8.80 -4.12 0.21
N ASP A 130 9.24 -5.36 0.43
CA ASP A 130 10.61 -5.66 0.86
C ASP A 130 11.66 -5.32 -0.20
N VAL A 131 11.38 -5.60 -1.47
CA VAL A 131 12.28 -5.22 -2.56
C VAL A 131 12.41 -3.70 -2.64
N TYR A 132 11.30 -2.97 -2.60
CA TYR A 132 11.35 -1.51 -2.67
C TYR A 132 11.87 -0.87 -1.37
N ARG A 133 11.84 -1.53 -0.22
CA ARG A 133 12.51 -1.03 1.00
C ARG A 133 14.03 -1.13 0.93
N THR A 134 14.55 -2.12 0.20
CA THR A 134 16.00 -2.37 0.10
C THR A 134 16.66 -1.66 -1.08
N PHE A 135 15.87 -1.14 -2.01
CA PHE A 135 16.37 -0.40 -3.15
C PHE A 135 17.02 0.92 -2.72
N LYS A 136 18.15 1.28 -3.35
CA LYS A 136 18.80 2.58 -3.15
C LYS A 136 18.19 3.60 -4.09
N TYR A 137 17.58 4.64 -3.54
CA TYR A 137 16.93 5.70 -4.32
C TYR A 137 17.80 6.95 -4.37
N ASN A 138 17.81 7.60 -5.53
CA ASN A 138 18.43 8.91 -5.71
C ASN A 138 17.37 9.99 -5.55
N PHE A 139 17.30 10.56 -4.34
CA PHE A 139 16.42 11.70 -4.06
C PHE A 139 17.10 12.99 -4.53
N VAL A 140 16.40 13.80 -5.31
CA VAL A 140 16.90 15.11 -5.74
C VAL A 140 15.95 16.19 -5.23
N ALA A 141 16.52 17.10 -4.43
CA ALA A 141 15.83 18.30 -4.02
C ALA A 141 15.55 19.15 -5.27
N ARG A 142 14.32 19.69 -5.41
CA ARG A 142 14.03 20.64 -6.50
C ARG A 142 14.65 22.01 -6.28
N ASP A 143 15.00 22.32 -5.04
CA ASP A 143 15.54 23.62 -4.65
C ASP A 143 16.61 23.42 -3.56
N ASP A 144 17.71 24.17 -3.67
CA ASP A 144 19.00 23.93 -3.02
C ASP A 144 18.94 24.05 -1.49
N THR A 145 17.85 24.62 -0.97
CA THR A 145 17.85 25.13 0.40
C THR A 145 17.02 24.35 1.39
N LYS A 146 15.95 23.62 1.06
CA LYS A 146 15.15 22.88 2.09
C LYS A 146 14.40 21.67 1.55
N VAL A 147 14.90 20.46 1.80
CA VAL A 147 14.09 19.23 1.73
C VAL A 147 13.11 19.26 2.90
N LYS A 148 11.85 19.64 2.66
CA LYS A 148 10.78 19.66 3.68
C LYS A 148 9.82 18.46 3.58
N ARG A 149 10.07 17.53 2.66
CA ARG A 149 9.10 16.49 2.27
C ARG A 149 9.27 15.22 3.10
N LEU A 150 8.14 14.64 3.53
CA LEU A 150 8.09 13.36 4.23
C LEU A 150 7.52 12.22 3.39
N THR A 151 6.84 12.48 2.28
CA THR A 151 6.30 11.43 1.38
C THR A 151 6.35 11.83 -0.10
N ILE A 152 7.18 11.20 -0.93
CA ILE A 152 7.03 11.20 -2.40
C ILE A 152 6.17 10.01 -2.80
N GLU A 153 5.14 10.26 -3.60
CA GLU A 153 4.37 9.19 -4.24
C GLU A 153 4.95 8.92 -5.63
N SER A 154 5.25 7.66 -5.90
CA SER A 154 5.58 7.17 -7.23
C SER A 154 4.63 6.02 -7.56
N THR A 155 4.13 6.01 -8.79
CA THR A 155 3.33 4.91 -9.32
C THR A 155 4.24 3.99 -10.13
N GLY A 156 4.32 2.73 -9.72
CA GLY A 156 4.85 1.66 -10.56
C GLY A 156 3.71 0.82 -11.12
N SER A 157 3.70 0.61 -12.44
CA SER A 157 2.82 -0.35 -13.10
C SER A 157 3.66 -1.44 -13.75
N VAL A 158 3.25 -2.69 -13.61
CA VAL A 158 3.83 -3.82 -14.33
C VAL A 158 2.74 -4.43 -15.18
N ASP A 159 2.99 -4.52 -16.48
CA ASP A 159 2.20 -5.37 -17.35
C ASP A 159 2.66 -6.82 -17.14
N PHE A 160 1.84 -7.60 -16.45
CA PHE A 160 2.14 -9.01 -16.16
C PHE A 160 2.18 -9.86 -17.44
N VAL A 161 1.51 -9.43 -18.52
CA VAL A 161 1.54 -10.11 -19.84
C VAL A 161 2.94 -10.07 -20.42
N ASP A 162 3.66 -8.97 -20.21
CA ASP A 162 5.01 -8.74 -20.76
C ASP A 162 6.14 -9.02 -19.76
N LEU A 163 5.81 -9.54 -18.58
CA LEU A 163 6.79 -9.79 -17.53
C LEU A 163 7.84 -10.81 -17.96
N TYR A 164 7.46 -11.82 -18.75
CA TYR A 164 8.35 -12.88 -19.23
C TYR A 164 8.59 -12.84 -20.75
N ASN A 165 8.11 -11.80 -21.44
CA ASN A 165 8.40 -11.58 -22.85
C ASN A 165 9.68 -10.74 -22.95
N ASP A 166 10.78 -11.39 -23.27
CA ASP A 166 12.03 -10.75 -23.67
C ASP A 166 11.96 -10.51 -25.19
N ASN A 167 11.31 -9.42 -25.60
CA ASN A 167 11.45 -8.90 -26.98
C ASN A 167 12.77 -8.14 -27.11
#